data_AF-A0A6I6WUU5-F1
#
_entry.id   AF-A0A6I6WUU5-F1
#
_cell.length_a   1.000
_cell.length_b   1.000
_cell.length_c   1.000
_cell.angle_alpha   90.00
_cell.angle_beta   90.00
_cell.angle_gamma   90.00
#
_symmetry.space_group_name_H-M   'P 1'
#
loop_
_entity.id
_entity.type
_entity.pdbx_description
1 polymer ?
#
loop_
_entity_poly.entity_id
_entity_poly.type
_entity_poly.pdbx_seq_one_letter_code
_entity_poly.pdbx_strand_id
1 'polypeptide(L)'
;MTPFADAAHHAPDPAAPSGPDPAPGGTPAGRDAVPHAAVPHAAVLDGREPARGTPDGHSAAARRVPSPRIARLVARLAAHGADPAAHEAELARFWAEVADSGTPLVEPLPGEPEHRAVTFLWRGGPGTHTVLLLANRLIDRSDYTSGLLERVPGTDVWHLCYRLRSDHRGSYRIAADRDPATRPGAPAPVPGPGSGEGAEEPSAAQTRLRALVPSAVRDPLNPHTVATRWHGPPGSVFALPDAPPQPWAARRDGVARGTVARHRLASRALGAEREVWVRLPPRPWPAELDVLILLDGDMWFGQLGAEHLFDNLHADGAVRPLAVLAPHAVDNPTRMREFGGRQAYTDFLTEELLPWAAARLPLTADPARTTVAGQSLGGLTALYAGLGQRGDRVGNVIGQSPSLWWHPGVGPGIPPHTGEGEQWLTREFTTAPVRAGLRLRIDAGVHEGAMATMARALHTRLRERGYAVTHTEFNGGHDYVCWSGALADGLAALHTP
;
A
#
# COMPACT_ATOMS: atom_id res chain seq x y z
N MET A 1 -53.20 22.50 6.83
CA MET A 1 -53.31 23.54 7.87
C MET A 1 -52.05 24.39 7.84
N THR A 2 -52.09 25.48 7.07
CA THR A 2 -51.39 26.76 7.32
C THR A 2 -52.12 27.49 8.49
N PRO A 3 -51.73 28.70 8.98
CA PRO A 3 -50.75 29.70 8.50
C PRO A 3 -49.82 30.27 9.61
N PHE A 4 -48.74 31.02 9.32
CA PHE A 4 -48.61 32.49 9.20
C PHE A 4 -47.08 32.79 9.18
N ALA A 5 -46.48 33.87 8.68
CA ALA A 5 -46.70 34.89 7.66
C ALA A 5 -45.41 35.76 7.60
N ASP A 6 -45.20 36.44 6.47
CA ASP A 6 -44.11 37.37 6.11
C ASP A 6 -43.89 38.56 7.06
N ALA A 7 -42.66 39.11 7.09
CA ALA A 7 -42.28 40.35 6.37
C ALA A 7 -41.09 41.13 6.98
N ALA A 8 -40.33 41.75 6.06
CA ALA A 8 -39.75 43.11 6.11
C ALA A 8 -38.22 43.30 6.29
N HIS A 9 -37.66 43.86 5.21
CA HIS A 9 -36.40 44.59 5.06
C HIS A 9 -36.23 45.78 6.03
N HIS A 10 -35.00 46.07 6.44
CA HIS A 10 -34.38 47.40 6.30
C HIS A 10 -32.88 47.40 6.65
N ALA A 11 -32.07 47.90 5.72
CA ALA A 11 -30.77 48.55 5.95
C ALA A 11 -30.91 50.00 5.42
N PRO A 12 -30.24 50.97 6.04
CA PRO A 12 -29.15 51.72 5.38
C PRO A 12 -28.01 52.00 6.40
N ASP A 13 -26.81 52.53 6.15
CA ASP A 13 -26.23 53.36 5.08
C ASP A 13 -24.68 53.34 5.25
N PRO A 14 -23.86 53.64 4.22
CA PRO A 14 -22.40 53.72 4.29
C PRO A 14 -21.84 55.16 4.14
N ALA A 15 -20.69 55.48 4.75
CA ALA A 15 -19.73 56.55 4.34
C ALA A 15 -18.54 56.61 5.33
N ALA A 16 -17.27 56.37 4.97
CA ALA A 16 -16.30 57.15 4.17
C ALA A 16 -15.28 57.92 5.09
N PRO A 17 -14.25 58.64 4.57
CA PRO A 17 -12.89 58.13 4.34
C PRO A 17 -11.75 59.03 4.93
N SER A 18 -10.48 58.56 4.95
CA SER A 18 -9.28 59.44 4.90
C SER A 18 -7.94 58.68 4.91
N GLY A 19 -7.11 58.85 3.86
CA GLY A 19 -5.64 58.69 3.92
C GLY A 19 -4.96 59.99 4.43
N PRO A 20 -3.63 60.26 4.27
CA PRO A 20 -2.60 59.57 3.46
C PRO A 20 -1.22 59.29 4.18
N ASP A 21 -0.30 58.68 3.42
CA ASP A 21 1.17 58.41 3.53
C ASP A 21 2.11 59.61 3.90
N PRO A 22 3.49 59.53 3.98
CA PRO A 22 4.46 58.40 4.15
C PRO A 22 5.72 58.68 5.06
N ALA A 23 6.48 57.59 5.39
CA ALA A 23 7.97 57.45 5.56
C ALA A 23 8.77 58.24 6.66
N PRO A 24 10.06 57.92 6.95
CA PRO A 24 10.80 56.63 7.04
C PRO A 24 11.63 56.47 8.34
N GLY A 25 12.17 55.27 8.59
CA GLY A 25 13.45 55.09 9.28
C GLY A 25 13.44 54.35 10.62
N GLY A 26 14.36 53.39 10.76
CA GLY A 26 14.81 52.89 12.07
C GLY A 26 14.79 51.38 12.25
N THR A 27 15.79 50.68 11.71
CA THR A 27 16.30 49.42 12.28
C THR A 27 16.85 49.70 13.69
N PRO A 28 16.78 48.77 14.66
CA PRO A 28 17.80 47.72 14.69
C PRO A 28 17.35 46.33 15.18
N ALA A 29 18.05 45.35 14.61
CA ALA A 29 18.59 44.13 15.20
C ALA A 29 17.90 43.45 16.40
N GLY A 30 17.55 42.19 16.17
CA GLY A 30 17.80 41.12 17.15
C GLY A 30 16.58 40.29 17.49
N ARG A 31 16.45 39.09 16.88
CA ARG A 31 16.43 37.80 17.59
C ARG A 31 16.04 36.63 16.69
N ASP A 32 16.72 35.52 16.98
CA ASP A 32 16.30 34.13 16.88
C ASP A 32 16.20 33.51 15.48
N ALA A 33 17.35 32.95 15.08
CA ALA A 33 17.49 31.96 14.04
C ALA A 33 16.72 30.68 14.42
N VAL A 34 15.67 30.38 13.66
CA VAL A 34 15.03 29.06 13.61
C VAL A 34 15.71 28.28 12.47
N PRO A 35 16.22 27.06 12.70
CA PRO A 35 16.85 26.30 11.63
C PRO A 35 15.77 25.75 10.69
N HIS A 36 15.76 26.22 9.44
CA HIS A 36 15.06 25.57 8.35
C HIS A 36 15.66 24.17 8.14
N ALA A 37 14.87 23.15 8.46
CA ALA A 37 15.16 21.78 8.04
C ALA A 37 15.02 21.70 6.52
N ALA A 38 16.15 21.60 5.83
CA ALA A 38 16.21 21.33 4.41
C ALA A 38 15.64 19.93 4.15
N VAL A 39 14.67 19.84 3.25
CA VAL A 39 14.19 18.59 2.65
C VAL A 39 15.28 18.07 1.72
N PRO A 40 15.91 16.90 1.95
CA PRO A 40 16.75 16.31 0.92
C PRO A 40 15.87 15.43 0.04
N HIS A 41 15.91 15.65 -1.27
CA HIS A 41 15.97 14.62 -2.32
C HIS A 41 15.62 15.23 -3.68
N ALA A 42 16.63 15.69 -4.40
CA ALA A 42 16.60 15.81 -5.84
C ALA A 42 17.87 15.13 -6.36
N ALA A 43 17.79 13.83 -6.63
CA ALA A 43 18.81 13.14 -7.41
C ALA A 43 18.51 13.38 -8.88
N VAL A 44 19.35 14.20 -9.52
CA VAL A 44 19.38 14.41 -10.96
C VAL A 44 19.81 13.10 -11.63
N LEU A 45 18.96 12.58 -12.51
CA LEU A 45 19.28 11.42 -13.37
C LEU A 45 20.12 11.91 -14.54
N ASP A 46 21.42 11.57 -14.55
CA ASP A 46 22.25 11.71 -15.75
C ASP A 46 22.24 10.41 -16.54
N GLY A 47 21.98 10.53 -17.84
CA GLY A 47 21.72 9.41 -18.75
C GLY A 47 23.01 8.79 -19.26
N ARG A 48 23.33 7.57 -18.80
CA ARG A 48 24.22 6.63 -19.50
C ARG A 48 23.70 5.21 -19.34
N GLU A 49 23.42 4.54 -20.46
CA GLU A 49 23.19 3.09 -20.51
C GLU A 49 24.40 2.34 -19.96
N PRO A 50 24.23 1.32 -19.10
CA PRO A 50 25.31 0.39 -18.80
C PRO A 50 25.27 -0.80 -19.76
N ALA A 51 26.42 -1.00 -20.42
CA ALA A 51 26.75 -2.20 -21.16
C ALA A 51 26.91 -3.42 -20.23
N ARG A 52 26.66 -4.59 -20.84
CA ARG A 52 26.81 -5.99 -20.39
C ARG A 52 27.66 -6.24 -19.12
N GLY A 53 27.04 -6.92 -18.15
CA GLY A 53 27.68 -7.65 -17.05
C GLY A 53 27.56 -6.98 -15.68
N THR A 54 26.36 -6.91 -15.10
CA THR A 54 26.17 -6.40 -13.73
C THR A 54 26.59 -7.44 -12.69
N PRO A 55 27.44 -7.09 -11.70
CA PRO A 55 27.59 -7.88 -10.48
C PRO A 55 26.22 -7.98 -9.77
N ASP A 56 25.92 -9.12 -9.15
CA ASP A 56 24.67 -9.39 -8.41
C ASP A 56 24.37 -8.41 -7.23
N GLY A 57 25.29 -7.47 -6.97
CA GLY A 57 25.23 -6.50 -5.87
C GLY A 57 24.05 -5.54 -5.91
N HIS A 58 23.45 -5.25 -7.07
CA HIS A 58 22.31 -4.32 -7.16
C HIS A 58 20.94 -4.99 -7.28
N SER A 59 20.91 -6.33 -7.36
CA SER A 59 19.67 -7.07 -7.54
C SER A 59 18.80 -7.02 -6.28
N ALA A 60 17.54 -6.64 -6.45
CA ALA A 60 16.53 -6.77 -5.41
C ALA A 60 15.99 -8.21 -5.28
N ALA A 61 16.42 -9.15 -6.13
CA ALA A 61 15.90 -10.51 -6.11
C ALA A 61 16.15 -11.20 -4.76
N ALA A 62 15.08 -11.75 -4.19
CA ALA A 62 15.16 -12.53 -2.97
C ALA A 62 15.69 -13.93 -3.26
N ARG A 63 16.60 -14.41 -2.41
CA ARG A 63 17.17 -15.76 -2.52
C ARG A 63 17.24 -16.42 -1.16
N ARG A 64 16.89 -17.71 -1.08
CA ARG A 64 17.09 -18.51 0.14
C ARG A 64 18.59 -18.66 0.43
N VAL A 65 18.99 -18.43 1.67
CA VAL A 65 20.38 -18.59 2.14
C VAL A 65 20.39 -19.23 3.53
N PRO A 66 21.48 -19.88 3.96
CA PRO A 66 21.63 -20.32 5.34
C PRO A 66 21.55 -19.13 6.31
N SER A 67 20.88 -19.33 7.45
CA SER A 67 20.81 -18.32 8.50
C SER A 67 22.10 -18.31 9.34
N PRO A 68 22.83 -17.17 9.43
CA PRO A 68 24.00 -17.07 10.30
C PRO A 68 23.64 -17.32 11.77
N ARG A 69 22.51 -16.80 12.24
CA ARG A 69 22.01 -17.06 13.60
C ARG A 69 21.76 -18.54 13.86
N ILE A 70 21.08 -19.25 12.96
CA ILE A 70 20.78 -20.67 13.15
C ILE A 70 22.05 -21.51 13.11
N ALA A 71 23.01 -21.18 12.23
CA ALA A 71 24.30 -21.86 12.21
C ALA A 71 25.03 -21.74 13.55
N ARG A 72 25.00 -20.57 14.20
CA ARG A 72 25.56 -20.38 15.54
C ARG A 72 24.83 -21.20 16.61
N LEU A 73 23.50 -21.27 16.55
CA LEU A 73 22.70 -22.11 17.46
C LEU A 73 23.08 -23.59 17.32
N VAL A 74 23.12 -24.12 16.09
CA VAL A 74 23.48 -25.51 15.81
C VAL A 74 24.90 -25.83 16.31
N ALA A 75 25.86 -24.94 16.09
CA ALA A 75 27.23 -25.11 16.59
C ALA A 75 27.31 -25.16 18.12
N ARG A 76 26.53 -24.32 18.82
CA ARG A 76 26.46 -24.32 20.29
C ARG A 76 25.81 -25.59 20.83
N LEU A 77 24.71 -26.05 20.24
CA LEU A 77 24.08 -27.32 20.59
C LEU A 77 25.07 -28.48 20.40
N ALA A 78 25.77 -28.53 19.26
CA ALA A 78 26.78 -29.55 19.01
C ALA A 78 27.92 -29.55 20.05
N ALA A 79 28.32 -28.38 20.55
CA ALA A 79 29.34 -28.25 21.59
C ALA A 79 28.91 -28.83 22.95
N HIS A 80 27.60 -28.94 23.21
CA HIS A 80 27.05 -29.58 24.40
C HIS A 80 26.87 -31.10 24.26
N GLY A 81 27.19 -31.68 23.09
CA GLY A 81 27.12 -33.12 22.86
C GLY A 81 25.69 -33.64 22.88
N ALA A 82 25.40 -34.61 23.76
CA ALA A 82 24.08 -35.22 23.91
C ALA A 82 23.42 -34.86 25.25
N ASP A 83 23.91 -33.83 25.94
CA ASP A 83 23.38 -33.39 27.24
C ASP A 83 22.02 -32.68 27.06
N PRO A 84 20.89 -33.29 27.49
CA PRO A 84 19.57 -32.72 27.29
C PRO A 84 19.36 -31.42 28.08
N ALA A 85 19.94 -31.30 29.28
CA ALA A 85 19.77 -30.14 30.14
C ALA A 85 20.54 -28.93 29.56
N ALA A 86 21.74 -29.17 29.04
CA ALA A 86 22.50 -28.13 28.34
C ALA A 86 21.81 -27.68 27.05
N HIS A 87 21.20 -28.60 26.29
CA HIS A 87 20.43 -28.26 25.10
C HIS A 87 19.19 -27.43 25.44
N GLU A 88 18.45 -27.81 26.49
CA GLU A 88 17.28 -27.06 26.96
C GLU A 88 17.66 -25.63 27.38
N ALA A 89 18.76 -25.48 28.15
CA ALA A 89 19.27 -24.18 28.56
C ALA A 89 19.68 -23.32 27.35
N GLU A 90 20.33 -23.91 26.34
CA GLU A 90 20.73 -23.19 25.12
C GLU A 90 19.51 -22.72 24.31
N LEU A 91 18.50 -23.57 24.16
CA LEU A 91 17.26 -23.23 23.47
C LEU A 91 16.46 -22.15 24.23
N ALA A 92 16.41 -22.24 25.56
CA ALA A 92 15.79 -21.22 26.39
C ALA A 92 16.48 -19.87 26.23
N ARG A 93 17.82 -19.85 26.24
CA ARG A 93 18.62 -18.64 25.96
C ARG A 93 18.35 -18.09 24.56
N PHE A 94 18.35 -18.95 23.54
CA PHE A 94 18.06 -18.55 22.17
C PHE A 94 16.70 -17.85 22.05
N TRP A 95 15.64 -18.46 22.60
CA TRP A 95 14.30 -17.87 22.54
C TRP A 95 14.15 -16.61 23.38
N ALA A 96 14.86 -16.49 24.51
CA ALA A 96 14.91 -15.25 25.27
C ALA A 96 15.56 -14.11 24.46
N GLU A 97 16.69 -14.38 23.80
CA GLU A 97 17.36 -13.41 22.92
C GLU A 97 16.47 -13.00 21.72
N VAL A 98 15.72 -13.96 21.13
CA VAL A 98 14.77 -13.66 20.03
C VAL A 98 13.58 -12.86 20.53
N ALA A 99 13.05 -13.16 21.72
CA ALA A 99 11.93 -12.41 22.29
C ALA A 99 12.30 -10.95 22.61
N ASP A 100 13.55 -10.72 23.02
CA ASP A 100 14.08 -9.37 23.30
C ASP A 100 14.34 -8.56 22.02
N SER A 101 14.92 -9.19 21.00
CA SER A 101 15.24 -8.53 19.72
C SER A 101 14.08 -8.43 18.73
N GLY A 102 13.07 -9.29 18.88
CA GLY A 102 11.95 -9.43 17.96
C GLY A 102 12.26 -10.22 16.70
N THR A 103 11.26 -10.39 15.84
CA THR A 103 11.37 -11.12 14.56
C THR A 103 10.85 -10.30 13.37
N PRO A 104 11.30 -10.61 12.13
CA PRO A 104 12.35 -11.58 11.78
C PRO A 104 13.73 -11.12 12.24
N LEU A 105 14.68 -12.05 12.39
CA LEU A 105 16.05 -11.69 12.71
C LEU A 105 16.73 -11.12 11.47
N VAL A 106 17.42 -10.00 11.62
CA VAL A 106 18.10 -9.30 10.52
C VAL A 106 19.59 -9.22 10.85
N GLU A 107 20.42 -9.82 10.00
CA GLU A 107 21.87 -9.85 10.17
C GLU A 107 22.60 -9.37 8.91
N PRO A 108 23.78 -8.73 9.04
CA PRO A 108 24.63 -8.43 7.90
C PRO A 108 25.15 -9.72 7.24
N LEU A 109 25.32 -9.69 5.91
CA LEU A 109 25.98 -10.75 5.15
C LEU A 109 27.44 -10.35 4.85
N PRO A 110 28.44 -11.18 5.17
CA PRO A 110 29.84 -10.87 4.87
C PRO A 110 30.08 -10.60 3.39
N GLY A 111 30.69 -9.45 3.07
CA GLY A 111 30.98 -9.04 1.70
C GLY A 111 29.79 -8.46 0.92
N GLU A 112 28.61 -8.33 1.55
CA GLU A 112 27.37 -7.89 0.89
C GLU A 112 26.70 -6.73 1.66
N PRO A 113 27.27 -5.51 1.61
CA PRO A 113 26.82 -4.38 2.43
C PRO A 113 25.38 -3.91 2.10
N GLU A 114 24.94 -4.11 0.85
CA GLU A 114 23.59 -3.75 0.41
C GLU A 114 22.54 -4.81 0.79
N HIS A 115 22.93 -5.96 1.35
CA HIS A 115 22.02 -7.08 1.66
C HIS A 115 22.07 -7.50 3.13
N ARG A 116 21.00 -8.17 3.55
CA ARG A 116 20.84 -8.73 4.89
C ARG A 116 20.37 -10.18 4.79
N ALA A 117 20.81 -11.01 5.73
CA ALA A 117 20.17 -12.28 6.03
C ALA A 117 18.96 -12.01 6.91
N VAL A 118 17.78 -12.38 6.43
CA VAL A 118 16.49 -12.14 7.09
C VAL A 118 15.89 -13.49 7.43
N THR A 119 15.98 -13.88 8.71
CA THR A 119 15.54 -15.18 9.22
C THR A 119 14.19 -15.06 9.89
N PHE A 120 13.18 -15.64 9.25
CA PHE A 120 11.85 -15.85 9.83
C PHE A 120 11.89 -17.07 10.74
N LEU A 121 11.22 -16.99 11.89
CA LEU A 121 11.25 -18.02 12.92
C LEU A 121 9.84 -18.44 13.34
N TRP A 122 9.72 -19.67 13.78
CA TRP A 122 8.54 -20.16 14.49
C TRP A 122 8.94 -21.12 15.60
N ARG A 123 8.33 -20.96 16.78
CA ARG A 123 8.51 -21.87 17.91
C ARG A 123 7.47 -22.97 17.84
N GLY A 124 7.89 -24.16 17.45
CA GLY A 124 7.01 -25.32 17.27
C GLY A 124 6.59 -25.97 18.60
N GLY A 125 5.41 -26.56 18.62
CA GLY A 125 4.98 -27.46 19.70
C GLY A 125 5.16 -28.94 19.32
N PRO A 126 4.85 -29.88 20.23
CA PRO A 126 4.94 -31.32 19.96
C PRO A 126 4.15 -31.80 18.73
N GLY A 127 3.04 -31.11 18.40
CA GLY A 127 2.20 -31.41 17.23
C GLY A 127 2.50 -30.56 15.98
N THR A 128 3.59 -29.81 15.96
CA THR A 128 3.99 -29.03 14.78
C THR A 128 4.81 -29.92 13.85
N HIS A 129 4.31 -30.17 12.65
CA HIS A 129 4.99 -30.94 11.60
C HIS A 129 5.24 -30.12 10.34
N THR A 130 4.51 -29.03 10.12
CA THR A 130 4.63 -28.18 8.95
C THR A 130 4.48 -26.73 9.36
N VAL A 131 5.44 -25.90 8.95
CA VAL A 131 5.36 -24.45 9.12
C VAL A 131 5.61 -23.78 7.76
N LEU A 132 4.69 -22.89 7.40
CA LEU A 132 4.63 -22.20 6.11
C LEU A 132 4.70 -20.69 6.35
N LEU A 133 5.72 -20.05 5.79
CA LEU A 133 5.81 -18.60 5.67
C LEU A 133 4.95 -18.12 4.51
N LEU A 134 4.17 -17.07 4.75
CA LEU A 134 3.39 -16.37 3.74
C LEU A 134 3.85 -14.90 3.66
N ALA A 135 5.08 -14.69 3.19
CA ALA A 135 5.66 -13.36 3.00
C ALA A 135 5.24 -12.76 1.66
N ASN A 136 4.77 -11.52 1.67
CA ASN A 136 4.20 -10.87 0.49
C ASN A 136 5.21 -10.84 -0.66
N ARG A 137 4.88 -11.52 -1.78
CA ARG A 137 5.69 -11.60 -3.01
C ARG A 137 7.12 -12.14 -2.85
N LEU A 138 7.45 -12.71 -1.69
CA LEU A 138 8.67 -13.51 -1.49
C LEU A 138 8.42 -15.01 -1.66
N ILE A 139 7.15 -15.42 -1.63
CA ILE A 139 6.72 -16.79 -1.90
C ILE A 139 5.94 -16.84 -3.22
N ASP A 140 6.11 -17.94 -3.94
CA ASP A 140 5.27 -18.25 -5.07
C ASP A 140 3.93 -18.81 -4.56
N ARG A 141 2.80 -18.21 -4.98
CA ARG A 141 1.47 -18.69 -4.58
C ARG A 141 0.97 -19.84 -5.45
N SER A 142 1.63 -20.12 -6.57
CA SER A 142 1.45 -21.33 -7.34
C SER A 142 2.26 -22.50 -6.76
N ASP A 143 3.33 -22.20 -6.01
CA ASP A 143 4.15 -23.18 -5.31
C ASP A 143 4.43 -22.80 -3.84
N TYR A 144 3.59 -23.30 -2.93
CA TYR A 144 3.73 -23.06 -1.48
C TYR A 144 4.94 -23.75 -0.86
N THR A 145 5.59 -24.71 -1.54
CA THR A 145 6.80 -25.35 -1.00
C THR A 145 7.94 -24.34 -0.85
N SER A 146 7.94 -23.30 -1.69
CA SER A 146 8.85 -22.15 -1.62
C SER A 146 8.73 -21.31 -0.33
N GLY A 147 7.70 -21.53 0.48
CA GLY A 147 7.50 -20.89 1.79
C GLY A 147 7.74 -21.80 2.99
N LEU A 148 8.10 -23.08 2.81
CA LEU A 148 8.30 -24.00 3.94
C LEU A 148 9.51 -23.60 4.79
N LEU A 149 9.31 -23.57 6.11
CA LEU A 149 10.38 -23.48 7.09
C LEU A 149 10.98 -24.87 7.36
N GLU A 150 12.26 -24.88 7.67
CA GLU A 150 13.01 -26.05 8.09
C GLU A 150 13.11 -26.10 9.61
N ARG A 151 13.02 -27.30 10.19
CA ARG A 151 13.19 -27.51 11.62
C ARG A 151 14.64 -27.85 11.94
N VAL A 152 15.24 -27.17 12.92
CA VAL A 152 16.53 -27.60 13.47
C VAL A 152 16.33 -28.95 14.20
N PRO A 153 17.02 -30.03 13.78
CA PRO A 153 16.78 -31.37 14.32
C PRO A 153 16.84 -31.44 15.84
N GLY A 154 15.85 -32.09 16.45
CA GLY A 154 15.77 -32.27 17.91
C GLY A 154 15.32 -31.04 18.71
N THR A 155 14.93 -29.93 18.06
CA THR A 155 14.57 -28.68 18.75
C THR A 155 13.16 -28.19 18.41
N ASP A 156 12.67 -27.13 19.05
CA ASP A 156 11.42 -26.44 18.69
C ASP A 156 11.62 -25.30 17.68
N VAL A 157 12.82 -25.14 17.11
CA VAL A 157 13.18 -24.02 16.23
C VAL A 157 12.91 -24.35 14.77
N TRP A 158 11.95 -23.65 14.19
CA TRP A 158 11.67 -23.62 12.76
C TRP A 158 12.19 -22.32 12.15
N HIS A 159 12.80 -22.39 10.97
CA HIS A 159 13.37 -21.20 10.32
C HIS A 159 13.27 -21.23 8.79
N LEU A 160 13.24 -20.04 8.20
CA LEU A 160 13.47 -19.81 6.77
C LEU A 160 14.22 -18.49 6.62
N CYS A 161 15.34 -18.49 5.89
CA CYS A 161 16.18 -17.31 5.74
C CYS A 161 16.31 -16.89 4.28
N TYR A 162 16.11 -15.59 4.06
CA TYR A 162 16.32 -14.95 2.77
C TYR A 162 17.47 -13.97 2.83
N ARG A 163 18.24 -13.91 1.76
CA ARG A 163 19.06 -12.75 1.42
C ARG A 163 18.14 -11.72 0.77
N LEU A 164 17.98 -10.57 1.40
CA LEU A 164 17.16 -9.45 0.92
C LEU A 164 18.01 -8.17 0.84
N ARG A 165 17.74 -7.30 -0.14
CA ARG A 165 18.37 -5.98 -0.20
C ARG A 165 17.87 -5.14 0.98
N SER A 166 18.77 -4.41 1.62
CA SER A 166 18.61 -3.70 2.90
C SER A 166 17.54 -2.62 2.93
N ASP A 167 17.01 -2.23 1.77
CA ASP A 167 15.90 -1.28 1.60
C ASP A 167 14.51 -1.94 1.49
N HIS A 168 14.41 -3.26 1.67
CA HIS A 168 13.15 -3.99 1.54
C HIS A 168 12.17 -3.70 2.69
N ARG A 169 10.89 -3.55 2.34
CA ARG A 169 9.76 -3.52 3.28
C ARG A 169 8.65 -4.48 2.83
N GLY A 170 8.07 -5.22 3.77
CA GLY A 170 6.98 -6.15 3.45
C GLY A 170 6.22 -6.66 4.67
N SER A 171 5.07 -7.28 4.42
CA SER A 171 4.30 -7.99 5.43
C SER A 171 4.37 -9.51 5.24
N TYR A 172 4.13 -10.25 6.32
CA TYR A 172 4.08 -11.70 6.30
C TYR A 172 3.12 -12.25 7.36
N ARG A 173 2.74 -13.51 7.19
CA ARG A 173 2.08 -14.34 8.20
C ARG A 173 2.73 -15.71 8.23
N ILE A 174 2.52 -16.45 9.31
CA ILE A 174 3.01 -17.81 9.46
C ILE A 174 1.81 -18.73 9.69
N ALA A 175 1.70 -19.79 8.91
CA ALA A 175 0.77 -20.88 9.15
C ALA A 175 1.54 -22.08 9.66
N ALA A 176 1.17 -22.59 10.82
CA ALA A 176 1.67 -23.88 11.32
C ALA A 176 0.50 -24.85 11.37
N ASP A 177 0.74 -26.12 11.07
CA ASP A 177 -0.23 -27.13 11.43
C ASP A 177 -0.42 -27.13 12.96
N ARG A 178 -1.68 -27.07 13.37
CA ARG A 178 -2.09 -27.30 14.75
C ARG A 178 -2.80 -28.64 14.78
N ASP A 179 -2.77 -29.26 15.96
CA ASP A 179 -3.39 -30.55 16.26
C ASP A 179 -4.72 -30.71 15.49
N PRO A 180 -4.86 -31.73 14.63
CA PRO A 180 -6.05 -31.95 13.81
C PRO A 180 -7.36 -32.00 14.62
N ALA A 181 -7.31 -32.23 15.94
CA ALA A 181 -8.45 -32.18 16.84
C ALA A 181 -9.06 -30.77 17.05
N THR A 182 -8.41 -29.68 16.60
CA THR A 182 -8.81 -28.30 16.91
C THR A 182 -9.35 -27.49 15.73
N ARG A 183 -9.70 -28.11 14.60
CA ARG A 183 -10.37 -27.37 13.49
C ARG A 183 -11.89 -27.36 13.64
N PRO A 184 -12.54 -26.19 13.83
CA PRO A 184 -13.91 -26.00 13.38
C PRO A 184 -13.93 -26.00 11.85
N GLY A 185 -14.96 -26.60 11.26
CA GLY A 185 -15.13 -26.75 9.81
C GLY A 185 -14.75 -25.50 9.03
N ALA A 186 -13.59 -25.57 8.37
CA ALA A 186 -13.19 -24.53 7.43
C ALA A 186 -14.15 -24.59 6.24
N PRO A 187 -14.71 -23.45 5.80
CA PRO A 187 -15.48 -23.42 4.56
C PRO A 187 -14.61 -23.93 3.41
N ALA A 188 -15.26 -24.56 2.42
CA ALA A 188 -14.60 -25.06 1.22
C ALA A 188 -13.66 -23.97 0.64
N PRO A 189 -12.45 -24.33 0.20
CA PRO A 189 -11.49 -23.36 -0.27
C PRO A 189 -12.10 -22.54 -1.41
N VAL A 190 -12.17 -21.22 -1.22
CA VAL A 190 -12.42 -20.28 -2.31
C VAL A 190 -11.35 -20.56 -3.37
N PRO A 191 -11.70 -20.79 -4.64
CA PRO A 191 -10.72 -21.00 -5.70
C PRO A 191 -9.70 -19.86 -5.66
N GLY A 192 -8.42 -20.24 -5.53
CA GLY A 192 -7.32 -19.30 -5.61
C GLY A 192 -7.28 -18.75 -7.02
N PRO A 193 -6.81 -17.52 -7.22
CA PRO A 193 -6.57 -17.01 -8.55
C PRO A 193 -5.59 -17.97 -9.26
N GLY A 194 -6.08 -18.72 -10.26
CA GLY A 194 -5.29 -19.73 -10.98
C GLY A 194 -6.03 -21.01 -11.41
N SER A 195 -7.23 -21.31 -10.91
CA SER A 195 -8.01 -22.47 -11.38
C SER A 195 -8.79 -22.18 -12.67
N GLY A 196 -8.08 -21.72 -13.70
CA GLY A 196 -8.63 -21.63 -15.07
C GLY A 196 -8.70 -23.01 -15.72
N GLU A 197 -9.61 -23.19 -16.68
CA GLU A 197 -9.63 -24.37 -17.55
C GLU A 197 -8.26 -24.54 -18.22
N GLY A 198 -7.55 -25.62 -17.91
CA GLY A 198 -6.20 -25.92 -18.41
C GLY A 198 -5.06 -25.84 -17.39
N ALA A 199 -5.32 -25.46 -16.13
CA ALA A 199 -4.31 -25.59 -15.07
C ALA A 199 -4.14 -27.07 -14.66
N GLU A 200 -2.89 -27.56 -14.59
CA GLU A 200 -2.62 -28.87 -13.99
C GLU A 200 -3.19 -28.94 -12.58
N GLU A 201 -3.86 -30.05 -12.26
CA GLU A 201 -4.38 -30.32 -10.91
C GLU A 201 -3.24 -30.16 -9.89
N PRO A 202 -3.39 -29.30 -8.86
CA PRO A 202 -2.35 -29.12 -7.87
C PRO A 202 -1.97 -30.45 -7.21
N SER A 203 -0.68 -30.71 -7.07
CA SER A 203 -0.23 -31.94 -6.39
C SER A 203 -0.85 -32.05 -4.99
N ALA A 204 -1.02 -33.29 -4.49
CA ALA A 204 -1.56 -33.52 -3.16
C ALA A 204 -0.80 -32.75 -2.06
N ALA A 205 0.51 -32.52 -2.25
CA ALA A 205 1.32 -31.70 -1.37
C ALA A 205 0.89 -30.22 -1.41
N GLN A 206 0.69 -29.63 -2.59
CA GLN A 206 0.22 -28.25 -2.70
C GLN A 206 -1.17 -28.05 -2.13
N THR A 207 -2.08 -29.00 -2.36
CA THR A 207 -3.43 -28.95 -1.81
C THR A 207 -3.40 -28.93 -0.27
N ARG A 208 -2.52 -29.72 0.35
CA ARG A 208 -2.34 -29.72 1.82
C ARG A 208 -1.76 -28.40 2.33
N LEU A 209 -0.72 -27.86 1.69
CA LEU A 209 -0.12 -26.59 2.10
C LEU A 209 -1.08 -25.42 1.94
N ARG A 210 -1.82 -25.37 0.83
CA ARG A 210 -2.84 -24.35 0.60
C ARG A 210 -3.94 -24.37 1.67
N ALA A 211 -4.30 -25.54 2.18
CA ALA A 211 -5.28 -25.68 3.26
C ALA A 211 -4.79 -25.09 4.61
N LEU A 212 -3.50 -24.81 4.79
CA LEU A 212 -2.95 -24.12 5.98
C LEU A 212 -3.08 -22.60 5.89
N VAL A 213 -3.21 -22.02 4.69
CA VAL A 213 -3.24 -20.56 4.50
C VAL A 213 -4.31 -19.85 5.34
N PRO A 214 -5.55 -20.36 5.48
CA PRO A 214 -6.56 -19.71 6.31
C PRO A 214 -6.22 -19.67 7.80
N SER A 215 -5.37 -20.58 8.29
CA SER A 215 -4.91 -20.59 9.70
C SER A 215 -3.65 -19.74 9.93
N ALA A 216 -3.20 -18.99 8.92
CA ALA A 216 -2.03 -18.13 9.06
C ALA A 216 -2.29 -17.01 10.06
N VAL A 217 -1.35 -16.84 10.99
CA VAL A 217 -1.40 -15.83 12.04
C VAL A 217 -0.23 -14.85 11.90
N ARG A 218 -0.32 -13.72 12.59
CA ARG A 218 0.85 -12.86 12.82
C ARG A 218 1.93 -13.64 13.55
N ASP A 219 3.18 -13.28 13.28
CA ASP A 219 4.32 -13.71 14.07
C ASP A 219 4.18 -13.18 15.51
N PRO A 220 4.10 -14.06 16.53
CA PRO A 220 3.93 -13.66 17.92
C PRO A 220 5.08 -12.82 18.49
N LEU A 221 6.28 -12.92 17.91
CA LEU A 221 7.48 -12.22 18.37
C LEU A 221 7.76 -10.94 17.58
N ASN A 222 6.90 -10.60 16.62
CA ASN A 222 7.00 -9.34 15.88
C ASN A 222 6.00 -8.32 16.47
N PRO A 223 6.48 -7.21 17.08
CA PRO A 223 5.60 -6.20 17.65
C PRO A 223 4.89 -5.35 16.59
N HIS A 224 5.38 -5.35 15.35
CA HIS A 224 4.83 -4.56 14.25
C HIS A 224 3.80 -5.35 13.47
N THR A 225 2.60 -4.78 13.34
CA THR A 225 1.48 -5.41 12.66
C THR A 225 0.91 -4.54 11.56
N VAL A 226 0.20 -5.18 10.64
CA VAL A 226 -0.61 -4.51 9.63
C VAL A 226 -1.98 -5.18 9.56
N ALA A 227 -3.03 -4.38 9.49
CA ALA A 227 -4.38 -4.88 9.30
C ALA A 227 -4.54 -5.47 7.89
N THR A 228 -5.51 -6.37 7.72
CA THR A 228 -5.86 -6.91 6.40
C THR A 228 -7.29 -6.51 6.04
N ARG A 229 -7.60 -6.55 4.75
CA ARG A 229 -8.94 -6.18 4.24
C ARG A 229 -10.03 -7.02 4.89
N TRP A 230 -11.19 -6.41 5.11
CA TRP A 230 -12.41 -7.05 5.63
C TRP A 230 -12.19 -7.88 6.90
N HIS A 231 -11.41 -7.33 7.84
CA HIS A 231 -11.17 -7.91 9.17
C HIS A 231 -10.53 -9.32 9.14
N GLY A 232 -9.76 -9.64 8.10
CA GLY A 232 -8.92 -10.83 8.10
C GLY A 232 -7.84 -10.78 9.19
N PRO A 233 -7.22 -11.93 9.54
CA PRO A 233 -6.20 -11.97 10.58
C PRO A 233 -5.01 -11.06 10.21
N PRO A 234 -4.53 -10.22 11.14
CA PRO A 234 -3.49 -9.24 10.86
C PRO A 234 -2.18 -9.93 10.46
N GLY A 235 -1.38 -9.21 9.69
CA GLY A 235 -0.02 -9.60 9.34
C GLY A 235 1.02 -9.00 10.29
N SER A 236 2.22 -9.54 10.23
CA SER A 236 3.43 -8.95 10.80
C SER A 236 4.17 -8.15 9.75
N VAL A 237 4.91 -7.11 10.15
CA VAL A 237 5.63 -6.21 9.24
C VAL A 237 7.12 -6.30 9.50
N PHE A 238 7.91 -6.33 8.43
CA PHE A 238 9.35 -6.10 8.52
C PHE A 238 9.76 -4.95 7.60
N ALA A 239 10.70 -4.15 8.07
CA ALA A 239 11.37 -3.11 7.32
C ALA A 239 12.85 -3.25 7.60
N LEU A 240 13.64 -3.41 6.55
CA LEU A 240 15.09 -3.53 6.69
C LEU A 240 15.74 -2.17 6.92
N PRO A 241 16.99 -2.12 7.42
CA PRO A 241 17.58 -0.90 7.97
C PRO A 241 17.58 0.31 7.02
N ASP A 242 17.70 0.07 5.72
CA ASP A 242 17.79 1.10 4.68
C ASP A 242 16.45 1.29 3.95
N ALA A 243 15.36 0.69 4.45
CA ALA A 243 14.04 0.81 3.84
C ALA A 243 13.57 2.26 3.91
N PRO A 244 13.06 2.84 2.80
CA PRO A 244 12.69 4.25 2.78
C PRO A 244 11.76 4.61 3.95
N PRO A 245 12.02 5.74 4.64
CA PRO A 245 11.21 6.14 5.77
C PRO A 245 9.80 6.47 5.32
N GLN A 246 8.82 6.19 6.19
CA GLN A 246 7.41 6.57 5.97
C GLN A 246 6.97 7.50 7.11
N PRO A 247 7.46 8.76 7.15
CA PRO A 247 7.31 9.64 8.30
C PRO A 247 5.85 10.04 8.58
N TRP A 248 4.96 9.89 7.60
CA TRP A 248 3.54 10.22 7.74
C TRP A 248 2.69 9.04 8.21
N ALA A 249 3.18 7.79 8.18
CA ALA A 249 2.33 6.63 8.41
C ALA A 249 1.80 6.51 9.86
N ALA A 250 2.67 6.72 10.85
CA ALA A 250 2.31 6.54 12.25
C ALA A 250 1.66 7.77 12.87
N ARG A 251 0.81 7.57 13.88
CA ARG A 251 0.29 8.67 14.69
C ARG A 251 1.45 9.40 15.38
N ARG A 252 1.49 10.72 15.23
CA ARG A 252 2.41 11.61 15.96
C ARG A 252 1.67 12.40 17.02
N ASP A 253 2.24 12.53 18.20
CA ASP A 253 1.68 13.40 19.25
C ASP A 253 1.80 14.88 18.87
N GLY A 254 0.90 15.72 19.38
CA GLY A 254 0.90 17.16 19.10
C GLY A 254 0.40 17.58 17.71
N VAL A 255 0.20 16.65 16.76
CA VAL A 255 -0.35 16.95 15.44
C VAL A 255 -1.86 17.22 15.51
N ALA A 256 -2.29 18.36 14.98
CA ALA A 256 -3.69 18.75 14.86
C ALA A 256 -4.48 17.74 14.02
N ARG A 257 -5.71 17.42 14.47
CA ARG A 257 -6.52 16.35 13.89
C ARG A 257 -7.58 16.88 12.95
N GLY A 258 -7.66 16.25 11.77
CA GLY A 258 -8.80 16.39 10.89
C GLY A 258 -10.03 15.68 11.45
N THR A 259 -11.11 15.70 10.67
CA THR A 259 -12.34 14.95 10.99
C THR A 259 -12.58 13.88 9.95
N VAL A 260 -13.03 12.71 10.39
CA VAL A 260 -13.50 11.63 9.51
C VAL A 260 -14.97 11.36 9.81
N ALA A 261 -15.82 11.37 8.79
CA ALA A 261 -17.24 11.06 8.90
C ALA A 261 -17.64 10.01 7.86
N ARG A 262 -18.58 9.13 8.23
CA ARG A 262 -19.19 8.14 7.31
C ARG A 262 -20.51 8.67 6.79
N HIS A 263 -20.73 8.52 5.50
CA HIS A 263 -21.95 8.90 4.80
C HIS A 263 -22.45 7.75 3.93
N ARG A 264 -23.73 7.80 3.59
CA ARG A 264 -24.36 6.89 2.63
C ARG A 264 -24.84 7.69 1.43
N LEU A 265 -24.52 7.20 0.24
CA LEU A 265 -24.84 7.82 -1.04
C LEU A 265 -25.56 6.81 -1.92
N ALA A 266 -26.83 7.07 -2.21
CA ALA A 266 -27.53 6.31 -3.24
C ALA A 266 -26.92 6.62 -4.61
N SER A 267 -26.50 5.57 -5.33
CA SER A 267 -25.87 5.68 -6.64
C SER A 267 -26.77 5.07 -7.70
N ARG A 268 -27.09 5.84 -8.74
CA ARG A 268 -27.80 5.32 -9.92
C ARG A 268 -26.86 4.57 -10.82
N ALA A 269 -25.63 5.07 -10.99
CA ALA A 269 -24.60 4.42 -11.79
C ALA A 269 -24.26 3.00 -11.28
N LEU A 270 -24.22 2.80 -9.96
CA LEU A 270 -24.00 1.48 -9.35
C LEU A 270 -25.29 0.68 -9.13
N GLY A 271 -26.46 1.33 -9.20
CA GLY A 271 -27.73 0.72 -8.83
C GLY A 271 -27.80 0.29 -7.36
N ALA A 272 -27.03 0.95 -6.48
CA ALA A 272 -26.87 0.56 -5.07
C ALA A 272 -26.57 1.77 -4.18
N GLU A 273 -26.73 1.62 -2.87
CA GLU A 273 -26.20 2.58 -1.90
C GLU A 273 -24.71 2.30 -1.64
N ARG A 274 -23.93 3.36 -1.50
CA ARG A 274 -22.50 3.30 -1.21
C ARG A 274 -22.17 4.06 0.06
N GLU A 275 -21.52 3.36 0.99
CA GLU A 275 -20.86 4.05 2.09
C GLU A 275 -19.60 4.77 1.60
N VAL A 276 -19.39 5.98 2.12
CA VAL A 276 -18.26 6.84 1.80
C VAL A 276 -17.71 7.45 3.08
N TRP A 277 -16.41 7.35 3.28
CA TRP A 277 -15.69 8.15 4.27
C TRP A 277 -15.35 9.51 3.67
N VAL A 278 -15.62 10.57 4.43
CA VAL A 278 -15.22 11.94 4.13
C VAL A 278 -14.24 12.37 5.21
N ARG A 279 -12.98 12.60 4.83
CA ARG A 279 -11.95 13.16 5.71
C ARG A 279 -11.67 14.60 5.34
N LEU A 280 -11.66 15.49 6.34
CA LEU A 280 -11.34 16.90 6.19
C LEU A 280 -10.09 17.25 7.00
N PRO A 281 -9.23 18.17 6.52
CA PRO A 281 -8.06 18.60 7.27
C PRO A 281 -8.46 19.43 8.51
N PRO A 282 -7.53 19.61 9.47
CA PRO A 282 -7.68 20.62 10.51
C PRO A 282 -8.02 22.00 9.94
N ARG A 283 -8.74 22.82 10.72
CA ARG A 283 -9.01 24.22 10.39
C ARG A 283 -7.80 25.11 10.75
N PRO A 284 -7.69 26.32 10.16
CA PRO A 284 -8.57 26.94 9.17
C PRO A 284 -8.42 26.36 7.76
N TRP A 285 -9.48 26.45 6.95
CA TRP A 285 -9.46 26.02 5.55
C TRP A 285 -9.30 27.23 4.61
N PRO A 286 -8.67 27.04 3.44
CA PRO A 286 -8.73 28.01 2.35
C PRO A 286 -10.16 28.10 1.77
N ALA A 287 -10.35 29.01 0.80
CA ALA A 287 -11.63 29.17 0.09
C ALA A 287 -12.09 27.89 -0.61
N GLU A 288 -11.15 27.07 -1.09
CA GLU A 288 -11.41 25.78 -1.71
C GLU A 288 -10.39 24.73 -1.27
N LEU A 289 -10.85 23.53 -0.94
CA LEU A 289 -10.05 22.36 -0.65
C LEU A 289 -9.68 21.61 -1.95
N ASP A 290 -8.44 21.11 -2.01
CA ASP A 290 -8.07 20.09 -2.99
C ASP A 290 -8.90 18.82 -2.73
N VAL A 291 -9.05 17.96 -3.74
CA VAL A 291 -9.83 16.72 -3.62
C VAL A 291 -9.00 15.48 -3.92
N LEU A 292 -9.08 14.48 -3.04
CA LEU A 292 -8.62 13.12 -3.29
C LEU A 292 -9.80 12.16 -3.22
N ILE A 293 -10.05 11.46 -4.32
CA ILE A 293 -10.89 10.26 -4.32
C ILE A 293 -9.99 9.06 -4.08
N LEU A 294 -10.07 8.46 -2.89
CA LEU A 294 -9.24 7.32 -2.50
C LEU A 294 -10.06 6.03 -2.49
N LEU A 295 -9.80 5.15 -3.45
CA LEU A 295 -10.48 3.87 -3.54
C LEU A 295 -10.08 2.93 -2.40
N ASP A 296 -10.92 1.94 -2.11
CA ASP A 296 -10.77 1.01 -0.98
C ASP A 296 -10.88 1.71 0.39
N GLY A 297 -11.86 2.61 0.56
CA GLY A 297 -12.04 3.40 1.78
C GLY A 297 -12.23 2.58 3.05
N ASP A 298 -12.82 1.39 2.94
CA ASP A 298 -12.97 0.42 4.01
C ASP A 298 -11.63 -0.10 4.52
N MET A 299 -10.62 -0.19 3.67
CA MET A 299 -9.27 -0.54 4.10
C MET A 299 -8.55 0.67 4.70
N TRP A 300 -8.54 1.80 3.99
CA TRP A 300 -7.79 2.98 4.40
C TRP A 300 -8.30 3.57 5.72
N PHE A 301 -9.60 3.78 5.86
CA PHE A 301 -10.20 4.37 7.07
C PHE A 301 -10.83 3.35 8.00
N GLY A 302 -11.26 2.19 7.50
CA GLY A 302 -11.86 1.15 8.34
C GLY A 302 -10.85 0.21 9.01
N GLN A 303 -9.63 0.07 8.47
CA GLN A 303 -8.62 -0.87 9.02
C GLN A 303 -7.28 -0.21 9.32
N LEU A 304 -6.74 0.62 8.41
CA LEU A 304 -5.37 1.14 8.52
C LEU A 304 -5.25 2.43 9.36
N GLY A 305 -6.35 3.14 9.64
CA GLY A 305 -6.29 4.42 10.35
C GLY A 305 -5.59 5.52 9.54
N ALA A 306 -5.90 5.62 8.25
CA ALA A 306 -5.23 6.54 7.32
C ALA A 306 -5.38 8.03 7.67
N GLU A 307 -6.26 8.41 8.59
CA GLU A 307 -6.37 9.78 9.09
C GLU A 307 -5.03 10.33 9.58
N HIS A 308 -4.18 9.49 10.19
CA HIS A 308 -2.86 9.91 10.67
C HIS A 308 -1.95 10.34 9.52
N LEU A 309 -1.99 9.61 8.41
CA LEU A 309 -1.23 9.94 7.19
C LEU A 309 -1.60 11.34 6.70
N PHE A 310 -2.89 11.64 6.59
CA PHE A 310 -3.35 12.93 6.07
C PHE A 310 -3.15 14.09 7.05
N ASP A 311 -3.27 13.84 8.36
CA ASP A 311 -3.00 14.84 9.39
C ASP A 311 -1.52 15.23 9.40
N ASN A 312 -0.65 14.23 9.32
CA ASN A 312 0.79 14.42 9.31
C ASN A 312 1.26 15.13 8.02
N LEU A 313 0.73 14.75 6.84
CA LEU A 313 1.02 15.44 5.58
C LEU A 313 0.60 16.92 5.64
N HIS A 314 -0.55 17.21 6.25
CA HIS A 314 -1.03 18.57 6.44
C HIS A 314 -0.16 19.36 7.41
N ALA A 315 0.20 18.76 8.55
CA ALA A 315 1.03 19.41 9.58
C ALA A 315 2.43 19.78 9.06
N ASP A 316 3.01 18.95 8.21
CA ASP A 316 4.32 19.21 7.59
C ASP A 316 4.23 20.17 6.39
N GLY A 317 3.02 20.62 6.01
CA GLY A 317 2.82 21.43 4.82
C GLY A 317 3.16 20.70 3.51
N ALA A 318 3.24 19.37 3.54
CA ALA A 318 3.62 18.55 2.38
C ALA A 318 2.54 18.55 1.29
N VAL A 319 1.29 18.84 1.66
CA VAL A 319 0.14 18.95 0.75
C VAL A 319 -0.69 20.18 1.09
N ARG A 320 -1.31 20.79 0.06
CA ARG A 320 -2.42 21.74 0.26
C ARG A 320 -3.55 21.09 1.08
N PRO A 321 -4.34 21.87 1.85
CA PRO A 321 -5.51 21.35 2.55
C PRO A 321 -6.43 20.53 1.62
N LEU A 322 -6.52 19.23 1.91
CA LEU A 322 -7.08 18.20 1.03
C LEU A 322 -8.27 17.50 1.70
N ALA A 323 -9.42 17.52 1.04
CA ALA A 323 -10.56 16.67 1.37
C ALA A 323 -10.39 15.29 0.73
N VAL A 324 -10.61 14.23 1.51
CA VAL A 324 -10.55 12.84 1.01
C VAL A 324 -11.95 12.27 0.97
N LEU A 325 -12.38 11.80 -0.20
CA LEU A 325 -13.61 11.05 -0.44
C LEU A 325 -13.24 9.60 -0.70
N ALA A 326 -13.61 8.69 0.19
CA ALA A 326 -13.18 7.30 0.10
C ALA A 326 -14.38 6.35 0.10
N PRO A 327 -14.85 5.90 -1.08
CA PRO A 327 -15.95 4.95 -1.16
C PRO A 327 -15.54 3.55 -0.68
N HIS A 328 -16.46 2.88 0.01
CA HIS A 328 -16.31 1.49 0.48
C HIS A 328 -16.27 0.52 -0.70
N ALA A 329 -15.41 -0.50 -0.66
CA ALA A 329 -15.37 -1.56 -1.68
C ALA A 329 -16.43 -2.68 -1.48
N VAL A 330 -17.37 -2.50 -0.54
CA VAL A 330 -18.31 -3.48 0.06
C VAL A 330 -17.66 -4.79 0.54
N ASP A 331 -17.29 -5.66 -0.40
CA ASP A 331 -16.74 -6.99 -0.19
C ASP A 331 -15.92 -7.40 -1.43
N ASN A 332 -15.23 -8.55 -1.36
CA ASN A 332 -14.42 -8.99 -2.49
C ASN A 332 -15.22 -9.21 -3.79
N PRO A 333 -16.35 -9.94 -3.78
CA PRO A 333 -17.14 -10.13 -5.00
C PRO A 333 -17.59 -8.81 -5.62
N THR A 334 -18.05 -7.85 -4.82
CA THR A 334 -18.53 -6.55 -5.29
C THR A 334 -17.39 -5.71 -5.83
N ARG A 335 -16.26 -5.65 -5.11
CA ARG A 335 -15.05 -5.01 -5.60
C ARG A 335 -14.60 -5.57 -6.96
N MET A 336 -14.62 -6.89 -7.13
CA MET A 336 -14.26 -7.52 -8.42
C MET A 336 -15.24 -7.21 -9.55
N ARG A 337 -16.54 -7.03 -9.24
CA ARG A 337 -17.56 -6.66 -10.23
C ARG A 337 -17.47 -5.18 -10.63
N GLU A 338 -17.26 -4.30 -9.64
CA GLU A 338 -17.35 -2.84 -9.78
C GLU A 338 -16.03 -2.20 -10.22
N PHE A 339 -14.88 -2.66 -9.69
CA PHE A 339 -13.59 -2.07 -10.02
C PHE A 339 -13.07 -2.59 -11.37
N GLY A 340 -12.01 -1.93 -11.83
CA GLY A 340 -11.34 -2.12 -13.11
C GLY A 340 -11.82 -1.12 -14.14
N GLY A 341 -11.87 -1.54 -15.40
CA GLY A 341 -12.26 -0.71 -16.54
C GLY A 341 -13.76 -0.49 -16.69
N ARG A 342 -14.49 -0.23 -15.61
CA ARG A 342 -15.96 -0.17 -15.61
C ARG A 342 -16.45 1.28 -15.61
N GLN A 343 -17.13 1.66 -16.69
CA GLN A 343 -17.71 3.01 -16.84
C GLN A 343 -18.69 3.37 -15.71
N ALA A 344 -19.51 2.42 -15.26
CA ALA A 344 -20.47 2.66 -14.18
C ALA A 344 -19.80 3.15 -12.88
N TYR A 345 -18.61 2.63 -12.57
CA TYR A 345 -17.90 3.07 -11.37
C TYR A 345 -17.25 4.44 -11.57
N THR A 346 -16.70 4.74 -12.75
CA THR A 346 -16.19 6.09 -13.04
C THR A 346 -17.29 7.13 -13.01
N ASP A 347 -18.48 6.82 -13.54
CA ASP A 347 -19.66 7.68 -13.48
C ASP A 347 -20.10 7.94 -12.03
N PHE A 348 -20.08 6.92 -11.17
CA PHE A 348 -20.31 7.11 -9.74
C PHE A 348 -19.30 8.08 -9.11
N LEU A 349 -18.01 7.97 -9.44
CA LEU A 349 -16.99 8.85 -8.88
C LEU A 349 -17.16 10.31 -9.34
N THR A 350 -17.35 10.55 -10.65
CA THR A 350 -17.30 11.89 -11.23
C THR A 350 -18.66 12.59 -11.28
N GLU A 351 -19.74 11.86 -11.55
CA GLU A 351 -21.07 12.43 -11.78
C GLU A 351 -21.99 12.36 -10.56
N GLU A 352 -21.64 11.55 -9.54
CA GLU A 352 -22.47 11.38 -8.35
C GLU A 352 -21.72 11.77 -7.07
N LEU A 353 -20.56 11.15 -6.79
CA LEU A 353 -19.80 11.38 -5.57
C LEU A 353 -19.22 12.80 -5.48
N LEU A 354 -18.54 13.27 -6.53
CA LEU A 354 -17.97 14.62 -6.55
C LEU A 354 -19.05 15.71 -6.41
N PRO A 355 -20.14 15.72 -7.22
CA PRO A 355 -21.21 16.70 -7.05
C PRO A 355 -21.89 16.62 -5.68
N TRP A 356 -22.11 15.41 -5.15
CA TRP A 356 -22.67 15.22 -3.81
C TRP A 356 -21.80 15.87 -2.74
N ALA A 357 -20.48 15.72 -2.82
CA ALA A 357 -19.55 16.30 -1.86
C ALA A 357 -19.41 17.82 -2.03
N ALA A 358 -19.33 18.30 -3.27
CA ALA A 358 -19.22 19.73 -3.60
C ALA A 358 -20.46 20.54 -3.16
N ALA A 359 -21.64 19.92 -3.09
CA ALA A 359 -22.84 20.56 -2.54
C ALA A 359 -22.78 20.79 -1.01
N ARG A 360 -21.79 20.22 -0.31
CA ARG A 360 -21.68 20.24 1.16
C ARG A 360 -20.37 20.87 1.66
N LEU A 361 -19.35 20.89 0.82
CA LEU A 361 -17.99 21.26 1.15
C LEU A 361 -17.44 22.22 0.10
N PRO A 362 -16.54 23.15 0.47
CA PRO A 362 -15.90 24.05 -0.47
C PRO A 362 -14.82 23.29 -1.26
N LEU A 363 -15.23 22.40 -2.17
CA LEU A 363 -14.30 21.61 -2.99
C LEU A 363 -13.96 22.35 -4.28
N THR A 364 -12.70 22.29 -4.67
CA THR A 364 -12.25 22.83 -5.96
C THR A 364 -13.01 22.23 -7.15
N ALA A 365 -13.28 23.07 -8.16
CA ALA A 365 -13.74 22.62 -9.47
C ALA A 365 -12.57 22.33 -10.43
N ASP A 366 -11.35 22.75 -10.09
CA ASP A 366 -10.16 22.60 -10.92
C ASP A 366 -9.70 21.12 -10.99
N PRO A 367 -9.69 20.49 -12.17
CA PRO A 367 -9.16 19.13 -12.32
C PRO A 367 -7.71 18.99 -11.90
N ALA A 368 -6.86 20.02 -12.06
CA ALA A 368 -5.45 19.94 -11.65
C ALA A 368 -5.28 19.77 -10.13
N ARG A 369 -6.33 20.06 -9.36
CA ARG A 369 -6.39 19.92 -7.89
C ARG A 369 -7.31 18.77 -7.44
N THR A 370 -7.73 17.91 -8.37
CA THR A 370 -8.55 16.72 -8.10
C THR A 370 -7.84 15.45 -8.54
N THR A 371 -7.64 14.55 -7.58
CA THR A 371 -6.87 13.31 -7.74
C THR A 371 -7.74 12.09 -7.50
N VAL A 372 -7.57 11.06 -8.33
CA VAL A 372 -8.09 9.71 -8.04
C VAL A 372 -6.92 8.79 -7.74
N ALA A 373 -6.97 8.07 -6.61
CA ALA A 373 -5.92 7.15 -6.21
C ALA A 373 -6.49 5.77 -5.85
N GLY A 374 -5.73 4.71 -6.15
CA GLY A 374 -6.10 3.36 -5.75
C GLY A 374 -4.98 2.34 -5.92
N GLN A 375 -5.19 1.16 -5.31
CA GLN A 375 -4.23 0.07 -5.29
C GLN A 375 -4.79 -1.16 -6.02
N SER A 376 -3.95 -1.90 -6.74
CA SER A 376 -4.37 -3.12 -7.44
C SER A 376 -5.50 -2.83 -8.45
N LEU A 377 -6.65 -3.50 -8.34
CA LEU A 377 -7.82 -3.16 -9.16
C LEU A 377 -8.28 -1.72 -8.97
N GLY A 378 -8.10 -1.14 -7.77
CA GLY A 378 -8.36 0.28 -7.55
C GLY A 378 -7.38 1.16 -8.34
N GLY A 379 -6.11 0.75 -8.46
CA GLY A 379 -5.14 1.48 -9.27
C GLY A 379 -5.48 1.44 -10.77
N LEU A 380 -5.96 0.29 -11.24
CA LEU A 380 -6.51 0.14 -12.58
C LEU A 380 -7.75 1.03 -12.79
N THR A 381 -8.71 1.02 -11.86
CA THR A 381 -9.90 1.90 -11.89
C THR A 381 -9.50 3.38 -11.91
N ALA A 382 -8.52 3.77 -11.10
CA ALA A 382 -8.04 5.16 -11.02
C ALA A 382 -7.44 5.61 -12.34
N LEU A 383 -6.59 4.77 -12.96
CA LEU A 383 -6.04 5.03 -14.30
C LEU A 383 -7.14 5.10 -15.36
N TYR A 384 -8.12 4.20 -15.32
CA TYR A 384 -9.26 4.23 -16.23
C TYR A 384 -10.11 5.50 -16.05
N ALA A 385 -10.34 5.96 -14.82
CA ALA A 385 -11.02 7.23 -14.55
C ALA A 385 -10.25 8.42 -15.16
N GLY A 386 -8.91 8.35 -15.20
CA GLY A 386 -8.05 9.31 -15.85
C GLY A 386 -8.27 9.46 -17.35
N LEU A 387 -8.84 8.46 -18.05
CA LEU A 387 -9.20 8.59 -19.46
C LEU A 387 -10.33 9.59 -19.71
N GLY A 388 -11.06 10.03 -18.67
CA GLY A 388 -11.97 11.17 -18.75
C GLY A 388 -13.13 10.95 -19.73
N GLN A 389 -13.74 9.76 -19.70
CA GLN A 389 -14.85 9.41 -20.59
C GLN A 389 -16.06 10.34 -20.43
N ARG A 390 -16.21 10.97 -19.24
CA ARG A 390 -17.23 11.98 -18.94
C ARG A 390 -16.65 13.04 -17.98
N GLY A 391 -16.48 14.26 -18.49
CA GLY A 391 -16.12 15.45 -17.72
C GLY A 391 -14.64 15.57 -17.33
N ASP A 392 -14.09 16.78 -17.47
CA ASP A 392 -12.72 17.12 -17.06
C ASP A 392 -12.66 17.49 -15.57
N ARG A 393 -13.07 16.58 -14.68
CA ARG A 393 -13.01 16.79 -13.22
C ARG A 393 -11.80 16.16 -12.55
N VAL A 394 -11.11 15.25 -13.23
CA VAL A 394 -9.91 14.58 -12.71
C VAL A 394 -8.72 14.96 -13.59
N GLY A 395 -7.73 15.61 -12.98
CA GLY A 395 -6.46 16.00 -13.62
C GLY A 395 -5.25 15.25 -13.08
N ASN A 396 -5.40 14.48 -11.99
CA ASN A 396 -4.32 13.67 -11.45
C ASN A 396 -4.76 12.24 -11.14
N VAL A 397 -3.88 11.28 -11.36
CA VAL A 397 -4.11 9.88 -10.98
C VAL A 397 -2.89 9.28 -10.30
N ILE A 398 -3.12 8.53 -9.22
CA ILE A 398 -2.11 7.69 -8.58
C ILE A 398 -2.56 6.23 -8.66
N GLY A 399 -1.93 5.44 -9.53
CA GLY A 399 -2.15 4.00 -9.65
C GLY A 399 -1.02 3.22 -8.98
N GLN A 400 -1.29 2.57 -7.85
CA GLN A 400 -0.29 1.77 -7.13
C GLN A 400 -0.51 0.28 -7.41
N SER A 401 0.54 -0.39 -7.86
CA SER A 401 0.54 -1.80 -8.29
C SER A 401 -0.70 -2.12 -9.15
N PRO A 402 -1.00 -1.33 -10.19
CA PRO A 402 -2.26 -1.44 -10.92
C PRO A 402 -2.40 -2.84 -11.53
N SER A 403 -3.60 -3.44 -11.43
CA SER A 403 -3.89 -4.77 -11.97
C SER A 403 -3.98 -4.78 -13.51
N LEU A 404 -2.88 -4.47 -14.19
CA LEU A 404 -2.81 -4.29 -15.65
C LEU A 404 -3.06 -5.59 -16.45
N TRP A 405 -3.05 -6.73 -15.78
CA TRP A 405 -3.46 -8.02 -16.34
C TRP A 405 -4.97 -8.10 -16.60
N TRP A 406 -5.78 -7.24 -15.98
CA TRP A 406 -7.23 -7.27 -16.10
C TRP A 406 -7.67 -6.74 -17.47
N HIS A 407 -8.73 -7.34 -18.00
CA HIS A 407 -9.44 -6.85 -19.19
C HIS A 407 -10.95 -7.15 -19.07
N PRO A 408 -11.80 -6.45 -19.84
CA PRO A 408 -13.22 -6.79 -19.92
C PRO A 408 -13.40 -8.27 -20.32
N GLY A 409 -14.27 -8.97 -19.62
CA GLY A 409 -14.53 -10.40 -19.85
C GLY A 409 -13.54 -11.36 -19.18
N VAL A 410 -12.54 -10.88 -18.43
CA VAL A 410 -11.68 -11.77 -17.63
C VAL A 410 -12.51 -12.50 -16.58
N GLY A 411 -12.29 -13.82 -16.46
CA GLY A 411 -12.94 -14.65 -15.46
C GLY A 411 -12.53 -14.31 -14.02
N PRO A 412 -13.12 -14.97 -13.00
CA PRO A 412 -12.74 -14.74 -11.61
C PRO A 412 -11.29 -15.18 -11.36
N GLY A 413 -10.49 -14.29 -10.76
CA GLY A 413 -9.10 -14.54 -10.38
C GLY A 413 -8.08 -13.76 -11.22
N ILE A 414 -6.81 -13.90 -10.85
CA ILE A 414 -5.67 -13.42 -11.65
C ILE A 414 -5.34 -14.54 -12.63
N PRO A 415 -5.30 -14.28 -13.95
CA PRO A 415 -4.89 -15.28 -14.92
C PRO A 415 -3.51 -15.87 -14.58
N PRO A 416 -3.32 -17.20 -14.65
CA PRO A 416 -2.02 -17.82 -14.41
C PRO A 416 -0.97 -17.38 -15.44
N HIS A 417 -1.43 -17.03 -16.63
CA HIS A 417 -0.63 -16.40 -17.67
C HIS A 417 -1.32 -15.12 -18.13
N THR A 418 -0.58 -14.02 -18.07
CA THR A 418 -0.97 -12.79 -18.75
C THR A 418 -0.51 -12.93 -20.18
N GLY A 419 -1.44 -13.08 -21.13
CA GLY A 419 -1.12 -13.41 -22.51
C GLY A 419 -0.08 -12.48 -23.15
N GLU A 420 0.62 -13.00 -24.16
CA GLU A 420 1.53 -12.21 -24.98
C GLU A 420 0.71 -11.22 -25.82
N GLY A 421 0.66 -9.96 -25.36
CA GLY A 421 -0.12 -8.92 -26.03
C GLY A 421 -0.11 -7.60 -25.27
N GLU A 422 -0.48 -6.53 -25.96
CA GLU A 422 -0.68 -5.22 -25.33
C GLU A 422 -1.87 -5.32 -24.35
N GLN A 423 -1.60 -4.94 -23.09
CA GLN A 423 -2.59 -4.96 -22.03
C GLN A 423 -3.76 -4.03 -22.35
N TRP A 424 -4.97 -4.44 -21.95
CA TRP A 424 -6.20 -3.74 -22.33
C TRP A 424 -6.15 -2.25 -21.97
N LEU A 425 -5.80 -1.91 -20.73
CA LEU A 425 -5.76 -0.50 -20.32
C LEU A 425 -4.68 0.29 -21.08
N THR A 426 -3.55 -0.33 -21.41
CA THR A 426 -2.53 0.31 -22.26
C THR A 426 -3.12 0.67 -23.61
N ARG A 427 -3.89 -0.24 -24.23
CA ARG A 427 -4.59 0.01 -25.50
C ARG A 427 -5.61 1.14 -25.39
N GLU A 428 -6.39 1.19 -24.31
CA GLU A 428 -7.34 2.29 -24.09
C GLU A 428 -6.62 3.65 -24.09
N PHE A 429 -5.49 3.77 -23.38
CA PHE A 429 -4.69 4.99 -23.36
C PHE A 429 -4.04 5.32 -24.70
N THR A 430 -3.57 4.29 -25.43
CA THR A 430 -2.90 4.48 -26.72
C THR A 430 -3.87 4.69 -27.87
N THR A 431 -5.18 4.46 -27.69
CA THR A 431 -6.22 4.74 -28.70
C THR A 431 -7.03 6.00 -28.40
N ALA A 432 -7.22 6.36 -27.13
CA ALA A 432 -7.92 7.58 -26.75
C ALA A 432 -7.13 8.86 -27.11
N PRO A 433 -7.81 10.00 -27.36
CA PRO A 433 -7.15 11.30 -27.45
C PRO A 433 -6.34 11.60 -26.18
N VAL A 434 -5.18 12.24 -26.35
CA VAL A 434 -4.36 12.65 -25.20
C VAL A 434 -5.10 13.73 -24.43
N ARG A 435 -5.31 13.52 -23.13
CA ARG A 435 -5.87 14.54 -22.26
C ARG A 435 -4.77 15.49 -21.78
N ALA A 436 -4.77 16.71 -22.31
CA ALA A 436 -3.86 17.76 -21.87
C ALA A 436 -4.07 18.06 -20.38
N GLY A 437 -2.97 18.22 -19.63
CA GLY A 437 -3.01 18.51 -18.21
C GLY A 437 -3.23 17.30 -17.28
N LEU A 438 -3.51 16.11 -17.81
CA LEU A 438 -3.58 14.89 -17.00
C LEU A 438 -2.17 14.47 -16.53
N ARG A 439 -1.98 14.41 -15.21
CA ARG A 439 -0.77 13.93 -14.54
C ARG A 439 -0.99 12.52 -13.99
N LEU A 440 -0.12 11.59 -14.36
CA LEU A 440 -0.23 10.18 -14.01
C LEU A 440 0.97 9.77 -13.16
N ARG A 441 0.73 9.13 -12.02
CA ARG A 441 1.75 8.46 -11.23
C ARG A 441 1.45 6.97 -11.17
N ILE A 442 2.44 6.16 -11.52
CA ILE A 442 2.36 4.70 -11.49
C ILE A 442 3.44 4.21 -10.52
N ASP A 443 3.02 3.58 -9.43
CA ASP A 443 3.95 2.97 -8.47
C ASP A 443 3.87 1.45 -8.56
N ALA A 444 4.99 0.74 -8.46
CA ALA A 444 5.00 -0.73 -8.45
C ALA A 444 6.11 -1.31 -7.55
N GLY A 445 5.83 -2.44 -6.91
CA GLY A 445 6.83 -3.20 -6.16
C GLY A 445 7.73 -4.02 -7.07
N VAL A 446 9.04 -3.99 -6.86
CA VAL A 446 10.01 -4.77 -7.64
C VAL A 446 9.78 -6.29 -7.55
N HIS A 447 9.10 -6.76 -6.50
CA HIS A 447 8.78 -8.17 -6.29
C HIS A 447 7.46 -8.62 -6.93
N GLU A 448 6.76 -7.76 -7.68
CA GLU A 448 5.45 -8.09 -8.24
C GLU A 448 5.50 -8.87 -9.56
N GLY A 449 6.70 -9.28 -9.99
CA GLY A 449 6.90 -10.11 -11.18
C GLY A 449 6.33 -9.43 -12.45
N ALA A 450 5.44 -10.14 -13.15
CA ALA A 450 4.83 -9.64 -14.39
C ALA A 450 4.14 -8.27 -14.21
N MET A 451 3.57 -7.97 -13.05
CA MET A 451 2.91 -6.68 -12.81
C MET A 451 3.90 -5.50 -12.83
N ALA A 452 5.11 -5.68 -12.30
CA ALA A 452 6.17 -4.67 -12.37
C ALA A 452 6.59 -4.43 -13.83
N THR A 453 6.74 -5.50 -14.62
CA THR A 453 7.02 -5.40 -16.05
C THR A 453 5.90 -4.66 -16.80
N MET A 454 4.63 -4.94 -16.50
CA MET A 454 3.49 -4.24 -17.10
C MET A 454 3.47 -2.76 -16.72
N ALA A 455 3.77 -2.40 -15.47
CA ALA A 455 3.81 -1.02 -15.02
C ALA A 455 4.89 -0.20 -15.76
N ARG A 456 6.10 -0.77 -15.91
CA ARG A 456 7.18 -0.19 -16.74
C ARG A 456 6.74 -0.01 -18.19
N ALA A 457 6.11 -1.03 -18.78
CA ALA A 457 5.64 -0.97 -20.17
C ALA A 457 4.55 0.10 -20.37
N LEU A 458 3.58 0.19 -19.45
CA LEU A 458 2.55 1.22 -19.49
C LEU A 458 3.18 2.63 -19.38
N HIS A 459 4.09 2.84 -18.44
CA HIS A 459 4.81 4.11 -18.31
C HIS A 459 5.50 4.52 -19.61
N THR A 460 6.25 3.61 -20.24
CA THR A 460 6.91 3.87 -21.53
C THR A 460 5.91 4.28 -22.60
N ARG A 461 4.80 3.54 -22.75
CA ARG A 461 3.75 3.83 -23.75
C ARG A 461 3.05 5.17 -23.51
N LEU A 462 2.74 5.49 -22.25
CA LEU A 462 2.13 6.76 -21.89
C LEU A 462 3.06 7.95 -22.17
N ARG A 463 4.34 7.80 -21.87
CA ARG A 463 5.36 8.82 -22.16
C ARG A 463 5.51 9.04 -23.67
N GLU A 464 5.56 7.96 -24.46
CA GLU A 464 5.58 8.02 -25.93
C GLU A 464 4.35 8.73 -26.51
N ARG A 465 3.17 8.57 -25.87
CA ARG A 465 1.93 9.27 -26.24
C ARG A 465 1.87 10.71 -25.75
N GLY A 466 2.86 11.21 -25.02
CA GLY A 466 2.94 12.59 -24.56
C GLY A 466 2.22 12.89 -23.24
N TYR A 467 1.85 11.87 -22.46
CA TYR A 467 1.29 12.08 -21.12
C TYR A 467 2.38 12.54 -20.13
N ALA A 468 2.00 13.42 -19.19
CA ALA A 468 2.82 13.71 -18.02
C ALA A 468 2.73 12.53 -17.05
N VAL A 469 3.63 11.56 -17.19
CA VAL A 469 3.62 10.32 -16.39
C VAL A 469 4.94 10.14 -15.63
N THR A 470 4.84 9.73 -14.36
CA THR A 470 5.97 9.31 -13.53
C THR A 470 5.81 7.86 -13.11
N HIS A 471 6.90 7.09 -13.12
CA HIS A 471 6.94 5.73 -12.61
C HIS A 471 7.92 5.60 -11.44
N THR A 472 7.46 5.05 -10.32
CA THR A 472 8.29 4.80 -9.14
C THR A 472 8.28 3.33 -8.80
N GLU A 473 9.45 2.78 -8.47
CA GLU A 473 9.54 1.43 -7.92
C GLU A 473 9.96 1.48 -6.46
N PHE A 474 9.33 0.64 -5.64
CA PHE A 474 9.71 0.44 -4.25
C PHE A 474 10.18 -1.00 -4.03
N ASN A 475 11.15 -1.19 -3.13
CA ASN A 475 11.61 -2.53 -2.77
C ASN A 475 10.60 -3.20 -1.83
N GLY A 476 9.60 -3.83 -2.42
CA GLY A 476 8.55 -4.56 -1.72
C GLY A 476 7.61 -5.25 -2.70
N GLY A 477 6.54 -5.79 -2.15
CA GLY A 477 5.53 -6.55 -2.89
C GLY A 477 4.20 -5.82 -3.08
N HIS A 478 3.15 -6.61 -3.27
CA HIS A 478 1.77 -6.16 -3.48
C HIS A 478 1.12 -5.89 -2.12
N ASP A 479 1.57 -4.85 -1.43
CA ASP A 479 1.44 -4.71 0.02
C ASP A 479 1.10 -3.29 0.50
N TYR A 480 0.17 -3.19 1.47
CA TYR A 480 -0.26 -1.92 2.06
C TYR A 480 0.84 -1.23 2.86
N VAL A 481 1.79 -1.99 3.42
CA VAL A 481 2.94 -1.38 4.11
C VAL A 481 3.83 -0.61 3.15
N CYS A 482 3.82 -0.94 1.86
CA CYS A 482 4.53 -0.19 0.83
C CYS A 482 3.66 0.91 0.24
N TRP A 483 2.39 0.59 -0.07
CA TRP A 483 1.45 1.53 -0.68
C TRP A 483 1.16 2.75 0.20
N SER A 484 1.20 2.61 1.53
CA SER A 484 0.98 3.75 2.44
C SER A 484 2.04 4.84 2.26
N GLY A 485 3.32 4.46 2.20
CA GLY A 485 4.41 5.39 1.91
C GLY A 485 4.30 5.98 0.51
N ALA A 486 4.15 5.12 -0.50
CA ALA A 486 4.05 5.56 -1.89
C ALA A 486 2.83 6.48 -2.15
N LEU A 487 1.72 6.30 -1.42
CA LEU A 487 0.55 7.18 -1.51
C LEU A 487 0.90 8.57 -0.97
N ALA A 488 1.55 8.63 0.19
CA ALA A 488 1.98 9.89 0.79
C ALA A 488 2.97 10.65 -0.13
N ASP A 489 3.97 9.96 -0.66
CA ASP A 489 4.94 10.53 -1.60
C ASP A 489 4.26 11.02 -2.89
N GLY A 490 3.32 10.25 -3.43
CA GLY A 490 2.56 10.63 -4.61
C GLY A 490 1.69 11.86 -4.40
N LEU A 491 1.04 11.97 -3.24
CA LEU A 491 0.26 13.15 -2.89
C LEU A 491 1.15 14.38 -2.69
N ALA A 492 2.27 14.25 -1.97
CA ALA A 492 3.22 15.33 -1.77
C ALA A 492 3.78 15.87 -3.10
N ALA A 493 4.00 14.99 -4.09
CA ALA A 493 4.46 15.39 -5.42
C ALA A 493 3.39 16.08 -6.29
N LEU A 494 2.11 15.75 -6.12
CA LEU A 494 1.03 16.25 -6.97
C LEU A 494 0.27 17.45 -6.38
N HIS A 495 0.28 17.58 -5.05
CA HIS A 495 -0.45 18.60 -4.28
C HIS A 495 0.46 19.51 -3.45
N THR A 496 1.72 19.68 -3.86
CA THR A 496 2.64 20.62 -3.20
C THR A 496 2.01 22.04 -3.14
N PRO A 497 2.08 22.74 -1.99
CA PRO A 497 1.51 24.08 -1.78
C PRO A 497 1.69 25.08 -2.91
#